data_AF-A0A0H2S0G1-F1
#
_entry.id   AF-A0A0H2S0G1-F1
#
_cell.length_a   1.000
_cell.length_b   1.000
_cell.length_c   1.000
_cell.angle_alpha   90.00
_cell.angle_beta   90.00
_cell.angle_gamma   90.00
#
_symmetry.space_group_name_H-M   'P 1'
#
loop_
_entity.id
_entity.type
_entity.pdbx_description
1 polymer ?
#
loop_
_entity_poly.entity_id
_entity_poly.type
_entity_poly.pdbx_seq_one_letter_code
_entity_poly.pdbx_strand_id
1 'polypeptide(L)'
;NLNKSPAAQAAFLHYFTPDKFDIIAIQEPYIDFLRNTRASSHWTTVYPSNHIGSSGNHRSGTQTTRSLILVNSRLRSLSWNPIPTDCSDLTGIQITLHSGKVILFNIYND
;
A
#
# COMPACT_ATOMS: atom_id res chain seq x y z
N ASN A 1 5.03 0.30 -10.31
CA ASN A 1 5.94 -0.80 -9.96
C ASN A 1 7.32 -0.20 -9.61
N LEU A 2 7.90 -0.58 -8.47
CA LEU A 2 9.20 -0.09 -7.98
C LEU A 2 10.30 -1.17 -7.89
N ASN A 3 10.02 -2.41 -8.31
CA ASN A 3 10.95 -3.53 -8.32
C ASN A 3 11.74 -3.69 -7.01
N LYS A 4 11.06 -3.48 -5.88
CA LYS A 4 11.60 -3.56 -4.51
C LYS A 4 12.82 -2.65 -4.28
N SER A 5 13.00 -1.61 -5.10
CA SER A 5 14.16 -0.75 -5.06
C SER A 5 13.96 0.40 -4.06
N PRO A 6 14.84 0.55 -3.04
CA PRO A 6 14.76 1.67 -2.10
C PRO A 6 14.99 3.02 -2.78
N ALA A 7 15.82 3.06 -3.81
CA ALA A 7 16.08 4.27 -4.59
C ALA A 7 14.85 4.65 -5.43
N ALA A 8 14.19 3.67 -6.07
CA ALA A 8 12.95 3.91 -6.80
C ALA A 8 11.84 4.41 -5.87
N GLN A 9 11.70 3.81 -4.68
CA GLN A 9 10.75 4.26 -3.65
C GLN A 9 11.00 5.72 -3.25
N ALA A 10 12.24 6.09 -2.97
CA ALA A 10 12.59 7.46 -2.58
C ALA A 10 12.31 8.47 -3.72
N ALA A 11 12.76 8.16 -4.93
CA ALA A 11 12.53 9.02 -6.09
C ALA A 11 11.02 9.18 -6.38
N PHE A 12 10.27 8.09 -6.27
CA PHE A 12 8.82 8.08 -6.44
C PHE A 12 8.12 9.00 -5.42
N LEU A 13 8.43 8.87 -4.13
CA LEU A 13 7.84 9.73 -3.09
C LEU A 13 8.20 11.21 -3.25
N HIS A 14 9.37 11.51 -3.80
CA HIS A 14 9.76 12.90 -4.10
C HIS A 14 8.98 13.49 -5.29
N TYR A 15 8.66 12.67 -6.29
CA TYR A 15 7.96 13.12 -7.49
C TYR A 15 6.45 13.23 -7.28
N PHE A 16 5.84 12.26 -6.60
CA PHE A 16 4.41 12.22 -6.35
C PHE A 16 4.06 12.97 -5.07
N THR A 17 3.83 14.27 -5.23
CA THR A 17 3.64 15.19 -4.12
C THR A 17 2.22 15.13 -3.53
N PRO A 18 2.05 15.25 -2.20
CA PRO A 18 0.73 15.16 -1.53
C PRO A 18 -0.26 16.30 -1.85
N ASP A 19 0.14 17.32 -2.61
CA ASP A 19 -0.75 18.38 -3.11
C ASP A 19 -1.49 17.97 -4.39
N LYS A 20 -0.97 16.97 -5.13
CA LYS A 20 -1.50 16.57 -6.45
C LYS A 20 -2.24 15.24 -6.43
N PHE A 21 -1.95 14.38 -5.46
CA PHE A 21 -2.46 13.01 -5.44
C PHE A 21 -3.09 12.67 -4.10
N ASP A 22 -4.28 12.07 -4.16
CA ASP A 22 -4.98 11.57 -2.98
C ASP A 22 -4.68 10.09 -2.69
N ILE A 23 -4.44 9.30 -3.75
CA ILE A 23 -4.21 7.86 -3.67
C ILE A 23 -3.08 7.48 -4.60
N ILE A 24 -2.21 6.60 -4.13
CA ILE A 24 -1.11 6.04 -4.91
C ILE A 24 -1.14 4.52 -4.79
N ALA A 25 -1.16 3.83 -5.92
CA ALA A 25 -1.02 2.38 -6.00
C ALA A 25 0.43 2.00 -6.35
N ILE A 26 1.10 1.23 -5.50
CA ILE A 26 2.49 0.80 -5.69
C ILE A 26 2.53 -0.72 -5.83
N GLN A 27 3.15 -1.20 -6.90
CA GLN A 27 3.53 -2.61 -7.05
C GLN A 27 5.03 -2.78 -6.75
N GLU A 28 5.37 -3.93 -6.20
CA GLU A 28 6.71 -4.31 -5.75
C GLU A 28 7.38 -3.21 -4.91
N PRO A 29 6.76 -2.80 -3.79
CA PRO A 29 7.31 -1.78 -2.92
C PRO A 29 8.62 -2.24 -2.28
N TYR A 30 9.50 -1.29 -1.96
CA TYR A 30 10.59 -1.59 -1.03
C TYR A 30 10.00 -1.77 0.38
N ILE A 31 10.33 -2.89 1.03
CA ILE A 31 9.98 -3.21 2.42
C ILE A 31 11.28 -3.34 3.22
N ASP A 32 11.40 -2.62 4.34
CA ASP A 32 12.57 -2.61 5.19
C ASP A 32 12.60 -3.78 6.20
N PHE A 33 13.65 -3.83 7.01
CA PHE A 33 13.85 -4.88 8.01
C PHE A 33 12.84 -4.83 9.16
N LEU A 34 12.13 -3.70 9.34
CA LEU A 34 11.01 -3.55 10.28
C LEU A 34 9.67 -3.92 9.65
N ARG A 35 9.70 -4.49 8.44
CA ARG A 35 8.54 -4.84 7.60
C ARG A 35 7.75 -3.63 7.12
N ASN A 36 8.28 -2.41 7.16
CA ASN A 36 7.58 -1.23 6.67
C ASN A 36 8.06 -0.84 5.28
N THR A 37 7.17 -0.33 4.44
CA THR A 37 7.57 0.50 3.31
C THR A 37 7.99 1.88 3.80
N ARG A 38 8.81 2.56 3.00
CA ARG A 38 9.09 3.97 3.25
C ARG A 38 7.93 4.80 2.71
N ALA A 39 7.38 5.65 3.57
CA ALA A 39 6.39 6.67 3.22
C ALA A 39 6.59 7.87 4.17
N SER A 40 6.36 9.10 3.69
CA SER A 40 6.34 10.28 4.56
C SER A 40 5.06 10.33 5.39
N SER A 41 5.02 11.15 6.44
CA SER A 41 3.84 11.36 7.30
C SER A 41 2.60 11.88 6.57
N HIS A 42 2.74 12.38 5.33
CA HIS A 42 1.62 12.74 4.46
C HIS A 42 0.82 11.55 3.92
N TRP A 43 1.31 10.33 4.12
CA TRP A 43 0.71 9.11 3.57
C TRP A 43 0.40 8.11 4.67
N THR A 44 -0.83 7.61 4.67
CA THR A 44 -1.23 6.41 5.39
C THR A 44 -1.03 5.21 4.48
N THR A 45 -0.19 4.27 4.90
CA THR A 45 0.07 3.06 4.10
C THR A 45 -0.97 1.99 4.41
N VAL A 46 -1.58 1.45 3.36
CA VAL A 46 -2.47 0.29 3.42
C VAL A 46 -1.73 -0.91 2.86
N TYR A 47 -1.59 -1.93 3.69
CA TYR A 47 -1.00 -3.21 3.33
C TYR A 47 -2.08 -4.28 3.15
N PRO A 48 -1.78 -5.37 2.43
CA PRO A 48 -2.56 -6.60 2.51
C PRO A 48 -2.65 -7.11 3.96
N SER A 49 -3.72 -7.82 4.29
CA SER A 49 -3.98 -8.34 5.64
C SER A 49 -2.91 -9.34 6.10
N ASN A 50 -2.36 -10.13 5.17
CA ASN A 50 -1.29 -11.08 5.45
C ASN A 50 0.10 -10.43 5.66
N HIS A 51 0.21 -9.10 5.56
CA HIS A 51 1.47 -8.38 5.71
C HIS A 51 2.15 -8.56 7.07
N ILE A 52 1.39 -8.65 8.17
CA ILE A 52 1.91 -8.79 9.55
C ILE A 52 1.91 -10.27 10.03
N GLY A 53 1.37 -11.20 9.23
CA GLY A 53 1.04 -12.58 9.66
C GLY A 53 2.16 -13.63 9.64
N SER A 54 3.43 -13.28 9.50
CA SER A 54 4.53 -14.27 9.60
C SER A 54 5.41 -13.97 10.80
N SER A 55 4.82 -13.98 11.99
CA SER A 55 5.54 -14.12 13.26
C SER A 55 5.24 -15.54 13.76
N GLY A 56 6.25 -16.41 13.76
CA GLY A 56 6.14 -17.75 14.34
C GLY A 56 5.89 -18.89 13.36
N ASN A 57 6.67 -19.02 12.29
CA ASN A 57 7.27 -20.28 11.84
C ASN A 57 7.94 -20.10 10.48
N HIS A 58 9.26 -20.24 10.47
CA HIS A 58 10.12 -20.30 9.28
C HIS A 58 9.88 -21.58 8.48
N ARG A 59 8.70 -21.84 7.91
CA ARG A 59 8.52 -22.93 6.92
C ARG A 59 7.46 -22.55 5.89
N SER A 60 7.92 -22.33 4.65
CA SER A 60 7.19 -22.07 3.41
C SER A 60 6.97 -20.58 3.04
N GLY A 61 7.84 -20.07 2.15
CA GLY A 61 7.60 -18.91 1.28
C GLY A 61 7.02 -17.65 1.93
N THR A 62 7.87 -16.84 2.57
CA THR A 62 7.56 -15.47 2.99
C THR A 62 7.16 -14.63 1.77
N GLN A 63 5.89 -14.57 1.43
CA GLN A 63 5.43 -13.70 0.36
C GLN A 63 5.55 -12.26 0.83
N THR A 64 6.67 -11.62 0.46
CA THR A 64 6.90 -10.19 0.64
C THR A 64 5.77 -9.44 -0.03
N THR A 65 5.14 -8.48 0.63
CA THR A 65 4.11 -7.62 0.05
C THR A 65 4.55 -7.09 -1.32
N ARG A 66 3.78 -7.40 -2.37
CA ARG A 66 4.01 -6.97 -3.76
C ARG A 66 2.99 -5.94 -4.24
N SER A 67 1.96 -5.67 -3.45
CA SER A 67 1.00 -4.59 -3.69
C SER A 67 0.79 -3.80 -2.40
N LEU A 68 0.77 -2.48 -2.49
CA LEU A 68 0.29 -1.61 -1.40
C LEU A 68 -0.41 -0.37 -1.97
N ILE A 69 -1.18 0.30 -1.13
CA ILE A 69 -1.81 1.59 -1.46
C ILE A 69 -1.37 2.62 -0.43
N LEU A 70 -0.94 3.80 -0.89
CA LEU A 70 -0.78 4.97 -0.04
C LEU A 70 -2.02 5.84 -0.18
N VAL A 71 -2.60 6.19 0.96
CA VAL A 71 -3.72 7.14 1.04
C VAL A 71 -3.22 8.43 1.64
N ASN A 72 -3.44 9.54 0.96
CA ASN A 72 -3.04 10.85 1.44
C ASN A 72 -3.75 11.15 2.77
N SER A 73 -3.00 11.53 3.80
CA SER A 73 -3.54 11.82 5.13
C SER A 73 -4.46 13.05 5.17
N ARG A 74 -4.51 13.85 4.09
CA ARG A 74 -5.50 14.92 3.90
C ARG A 74 -6.89 14.39 3.59
N LEU A 75 -7.01 13.16 3.06
CA LEU A 75 -8.30 12.50 2.95
C LEU A 75 -8.80 12.19 4.35
N ARG A 76 -10.03 12.65 4.65
CA ARG A 76 -10.66 12.41 5.96
C ARG A 76 -10.69 10.90 6.22
N SER A 77 -10.26 10.48 7.40
CA SER A 77 -10.23 9.05 7.78
C SER A 77 -11.59 8.35 7.64
N LEU A 78 -12.69 9.08 7.74
CA LEU A 78 -14.06 8.55 7.56
C LEU A 78 -14.48 8.40 6.09
N SER A 79 -13.74 8.98 5.14
CA SER A 79 -14.07 8.91 3.72
C SER A 79 -13.46 7.69 3.02
N TRP A 80 -12.68 6.85 3.70
CA TRP A 80 -12.15 5.63 3.12
C TRP A 80 -11.88 4.56 4.18
N ASN A 81 -11.86 3.29 3.78
CA ASN A 81 -11.53 2.15 4.63
C ASN A 81 -10.70 1.12 3.86
N PRO A 82 -9.71 0.46 4.50
CA PRO A 82 -9.04 -0.68 3.90
C PRO A 82 -10.02 -1.84 3.70
N ILE A 83 -9.84 -2.59 2.61
CA ILE A 83 -10.52 -3.87 2.37
C ILE A 83 -9.54 -4.99 2.73
N PRO A 84 -9.86 -5.85 3.71
CA PRO A 84 -9.02 -6.99 4.06
C PRO A 84 -8.73 -7.87 2.84
N THR A 85 -7.46 -8.20 2.65
CA THR A 85 -6.96 -8.94 1.48
C THR A 85 -5.86 -9.90 1.92
N ASP A 86 -6.14 -11.21 1.89
CA ASP A 86 -5.19 -12.25 2.32
C ASP A 86 -4.26 -12.70 1.18
N CYS A 87 -3.76 -11.75 0.39
CA CYS A 87 -2.90 -12.01 -0.76
C CYS A 87 -1.83 -10.92 -0.87
N SER A 88 -0.56 -11.32 -0.99
CA SER A 88 0.56 -10.37 -1.01
C SER A 88 0.55 -9.45 -2.26
N ASP A 89 -0.18 -9.85 -3.29
CA ASP A 89 -0.31 -9.21 -4.60
C ASP A 89 -1.51 -8.27 -4.71
N LEU A 90 -2.37 -8.26 -3.70
CA LEU A 90 -3.65 -7.57 -3.73
C LEU A 90 -3.75 -6.63 -2.55
N THR A 91 -4.10 -5.38 -2.80
CA THR A 91 -4.47 -4.43 -1.74
C THR A 91 -5.74 -3.72 -2.17
N GLY A 92 -6.71 -3.58 -1.25
CA GLY A 92 -7.97 -2.93 -1.54
C GLY A 92 -8.27 -1.78 -0.58
N ILE A 93 -8.93 -0.75 -1.09
CA ILE A 93 -9.60 0.27 -0.29
C ILE A 93 -11.01 0.52 -0.84
N GLN A 94 -11.92 0.91 0.04
CA GLN A 94 -13.21 1.49 -0.32
C GLN A 94 -13.20 2.96 0.03
N ILE A 95 -13.61 3.81 -0.90
CA ILE A 95 -13.76 5.26 -0.71
C ILE A 95 -15.26 5.56 -0.71
N THR A 96 -15.72 6.32 0.27
CA THR A 96 -17.09 6.79 0.39
C THR A 96 -17.16 8.23 -0.12
N LEU A 97 -17.93 8.45 -1.18
CA LEU A 97 -18.22 9.75 -1.77
C LEU A 97 -19.70 10.07 -1.56
N HIS A 98 -20.08 11.34 -1.76
CA HIS A 98 -21.50 11.73 -1.74
C HIS A 98 -22.32 11.01 -2.83
N SER A 99 -21.69 10.69 -3.96
CA SER A 99 -22.31 10.01 -5.11
C SER A 99 -22.33 8.49 -5.00
N GLY A 100 -21.76 7.91 -3.93
CA GLY A 100 -21.70 6.46 -3.73
C GLY A 100 -20.34 5.97 -3.26
N LYS A 101 -20.07 4.69 -3.50
CA LYS A 101 -18.83 4.02 -3.06
C LYS A 101 -17.95 3.71 -4.27
N VAL A 102 -16.65 3.96 -4.14
CA VAL A 102 -15.63 3.51 -5.09
C VAL A 102 -14.81 2.42 -4.40
N ILE A 103 -14.66 1.29 -5.06
CA ILE A 103 -13.76 0.22 -4.60
C ILE A 103 -12.55 0.23 -5.51
N LEU A 104 -11.37 0.37 -4.92
CA LEU A 104 -10.10 0.39 -5.64
C LEU A 104 -9.26 -0.80 -5.18
N PHE A 105 -8.86 -1.64 -6.13
CA PHE A 105 -7.90 -2.71 -5.92
C PHE A 105 -6.61 -2.40 -6.68
N ASN A 106 -5.48 -2.52 -5.98
CA ASN A 106 -4.17 -2.57 -6.60
C ASN A 106 -3.74 -4.03 -6.69
N ILE A 107 -3.47 -4.50 -7.90
CA ILE A 107 -3.14 -5.89 -8.21
C ILE A 107 -1.75 -5.90 -8.87
N TYR A 108 -0.85 -6.70 -8.35
CA TYR A 108 0.34 -7.13 -9.05
C TYR A 108 0.05 -8.48 -9.71
N ASN A 109 0.23 -8.58 -11.02
CA ASN A 109 0.02 -9.81 -11.78
C ASN A 109 1.30 -10.13 -12.56
N ASP A 110 1.76 -11.37 -12.45
CA ASP A 110 2.90 -11.92 -13.18
C ASP A 110 2.45 -12.59 -14.49
#